data_AF-A0A8X6JM66-F1
#
_entry.id   AF-A0A8X6JM66-F1
#
_cell.length_a   1.000
_cell.length_b   1.000
_cell.length_c   1.000
_cell.angle_alpha   90.00
_cell.angle_beta   90.00
_cell.angle_gamma   90.00
#
_symmetry.space_group_name_H-M   'P 1'
#
loop_
_entity.id
_entity.type
_entity.pdbx_description
1 polymer ?
#
loop_
_entity_poly.entity_id
_entity_poly.type
_entity_poly.pdbx_seq_one_letter_code
_entity_poly.pdbx_strand_id
1 'polypeptide(L)'
;MSTRSTSPRIHVQRKSKPESFPVTLEEIKSFLRIENNQDDKLISDLIFMATDYAEWHMEKSLVKQTWQVSYEDYVPRRIYLSYGPVSKIVLATAMISKGQEKRTLKYYFSDVGGYVEFFNYLNAIRVDVVYEAGYDNVPEQIKLGIMRHVSALYKNRESEVTIPYLRLRVVNYNNLHMLSNFATKARFSCDIYAHHIGSMFAIIRHINLILKSIEGLSNEAILESNCAMSQHDEILHSTINFDILIKGGDNEQITAKN
;
A
#
# COMPACT_ATOMS: atom_id res chain seq x y z
N MET A 1 -9.30 29.51 -18.05
CA MET A 1 -9.06 29.55 -16.59
C MET A 1 -8.86 28.11 -16.15
N SER A 2 -7.62 27.68 -15.89
CA SER A 2 -7.33 26.28 -15.52
C SER A 2 -7.86 26.01 -14.12
N THR A 3 -8.83 25.09 -14.00
CA THR A 3 -9.35 24.62 -12.72
C THR A 3 -8.21 23.92 -11.97
N ARG A 4 -7.66 24.58 -10.95
CA ARG A 4 -6.67 23.94 -10.07
C ARG A 4 -7.34 22.74 -9.40
N SER A 5 -6.73 21.56 -9.51
CA SER A 5 -7.15 20.35 -8.81
C SER A 5 -7.30 20.64 -7.32
N THR A 6 -8.42 20.20 -6.72
CA THR A 6 -8.66 20.32 -5.27
C THR A 6 -7.97 19.23 -4.45
N SER A 7 -7.44 18.20 -5.13
CA SER A 7 -6.74 17.08 -4.50
C SER A 7 -5.24 17.17 -4.79
N PRO A 8 -4.38 17.17 -3.75
CA PRO A 8 -2.94 17.20 -3.92
C PRO A 8 -2.43 15.87 -4.50
N ARG A 9 -1.45 15.93 -5.38
CA ARG A 9 -0.63 14.75 -5.71
C ARG A 9 0.48 14.66 -4.67
N ILE A 10 0.45 13.58 -3.88
CA ILE A 10 1.40 13.38 -2.79
C ILE A 10 2.35 12.25 -3.16
N HIS A 11 3.64 12.47 -2.97
CA HIS A 11 4.67 11.46 -3.15
C HIS A 11 5.60 11.43 -1.95
N VAL A 12 5.76 10.25 -1.34
CA VAL A 12 6.67 10.02 -0.22
C VAL A 12 7.81 9.11 -0.70
N GLN A 13 9.04 9.49 -0.42
CA GLN A 13 10.23 8.75 -0.84
C GLN A 13 11.25 8.64 0.31
N ARG A 14 11.75 7.44 0.56
CA ARG A 14 12.91 7.20 1.44
C ARG A 14 14.19 7.71 0.77
N LYS A 15 14.93 8.62 1.42
CA LYS A 15 16.16 9.25 0.90
C LYS A 15 17.43 8.58 1.42
N SER A 16 17.42 8.11 2.66
CA SER A 16 18.48 7.28 3.23
C SER A 16 17.85 6.08 3.92
N LYS A 17 18.51 4.92 3.83
CA LYS A 17 18.11 3.73 4.60
C LYS A 17 18.67 3.82 6.03
N PRO A 18 18.06 3.11 7.00
CA PRO A 18 18.67 2.91 8.31
C PRO A 18 20.04 2.25 8.22
N GLU A 19 20.96 2.64 9.11
CA GLU A 19 22.30 2.03 9.24
C GLU A 19 22.29 0.72 10.04
N SER A 20 21.21 0.47 10.79
CA SER A 20 21.04 -0.72 11.61
C SER A 20 19.57 -1.14 11.65
N PHE A 21 19.35 -2.38 12.12
CA PHE A 21 18.02 -2.92 12.35
C PHE A 21 17.58 -2.69 13.81
N PRO A 22 16.26 -2.67 14.08
CA PRO A 22 15.72 -2.54 15.43
C PRO A 22 16.05 -3.72 16.34
N VAL A 23 16.39 -4.87 15.76
CA VAL A 23 16.84 -6.09 16.42
C VAL A 23 18.06 -6.62 15.69
N THR A 24 19.00 -7.17 16.44
CA THR A 24 20.25 -7.75 15.94
C THR A 24 20.08 -9.21 15.56
N LEU A 25 21.01 -9.72 14.76
CA LEU A 25 21.08 -11.14 14.41
C LEU A 25 21.21 -12.01 15.67
N GLU A 26 22.05 -11.62 16.62
CA GLU A 26 22.29 -12.37 17.86
C GLU A 26 21.05 -12.39 18.78
N GLU A 27 20.32 -11.28 18.89
CA GLU A 27 19.05 -11.25 19.63
C GLU A 27 18.03 -12.25 19.04
N ILE A 28 17.96 -12.35 17.72
CA ILE A 28 17.07 -13.29 17.04
C ILE A 28 17.55 -14.73 17.19
N LYS A 29 18.85 -15.00 17.04
CA LYS A 29 19.41 -16.34 17.25
C LYS A 29 19.18 -16.84 18.66
N SER A 30 19.39 -15.97 19.65
CA SER A 30 19.06 -16.25 21.05
C SER A 30 17.56 -16.55 21.23
N PHE A 31 16.68 -15.76 20.61
CA PHE A 31 15.23 -15.99 20.65
C PHE A 31 14.79 -17.30 20.00
N LEU A 32 15.45 -17.70 18.90
CA LEU A 32 15.19 -18.94 18.18
C LEU A 32 15.93 -20.16 18.76
N ARG A 33 16.82 -19.95 19.73
CA ARG A 33 17.73 -20.98 20.31
C ARG A 33 18.64 -21.62 19.25
N ILE A 34 19.22 -20.79 18.38
CA ILE A 34 20.17 -21.19 17.33
C ILE A 34 21.58 -20.78 17.78
N GLU A 35 22.50 -21.74 17.83
CA GLU A 35 23.89 -21.49 18.27
C GLU A 35 24.90 -21.47 17.12
N ASN A 36 24.57 -22.06 15.97
CA ASN A 36 25.44 -22.09 14.79
C ASN A 36 25.22 -20.86 13.88
N ASN A 37 26.01 -20.76 12.81
CA ASN A 37 25.99 -19.64 11.87
C ASN A 37 25.51 -20.02 10.45
N GLN A 38 24.94 -21.21 10.26
CA GLN A 38 24.54 -21.69 8.92
C GLN A 38 23.43 -20.83 8.32
N ASP A 39 22.50 -20.37 9.16
CA ASP A 39 21.33 -19.62 8.75
C ASP A 39 21.46 -18.10 8.98
N ASP A 40 22.65 -17.59 9.32
CA ASP A 40 22.87 -16.18 9.64
C ASP A 40 22.41 -15.24 8.51
N LYS A 41 22.69 -15.61 7.25
CA LYS A 41 22.24 -14.86 6.07
C LYS A 41 20.71 -14.87 5.95
N LEU A 42 20.09 -16.04 6.08
CA LEU A 42 18.64 -16.19 6.01
C LEU A 42 17.96 -15.35 7.10
N ILE A 43 18.43 -15.47 8.35
CA ILE A 43 17.89 -14.72 9.48
C ILE A 43 18.04 -13.22 9.26
N SER A 44 19.18 -12.76 8.73
CA SER A 44 19.38 -11.35 8.37
C SER A 44 18.40 -10.86 7.31
N ASP A 45 18.15 -11.66 6.27
CA ASP A 45 17.17 -11.37 5.21
C ASP A 45 15.73 -11.31 5.80
N LEU A 46 15.40 -12.18 6.75
CA LEU A 46 14.11 -12.17 7.46
C LEU A 46 13.95 -10.94 8.37
N ILE A 47 15.01 -10.54 9.08
CA ILE A 47 15.01 -9.31 9.91
C ILE A 47 14.73 -8.09 9.04
N PHE A 48 15.38 -8.00 7.87
CA PHE A 48 15.13 -6.93 6.91
C PHE A 48 13.65 -6.90 6.49
N MET A 49 13.10 -8.02 6.04
CA MET A 49 11.69 -8.08 5.59
C MET A 49 10.71 -7.75 6.71
N ALA A 50 10.90 -8.32 7.90
CA ALA A 50 10.02 -8.07 9.04
C ALA A 50 10.08 -6.60 9.49
N THR A 51 11.26 -5.98 9.43
CA THR A 51 11.44 -4.56 9.73
C THR A 51 10.73 -3.69 8.70
N ASP A 52 10.97 -3.91 7.41
CA ASP A 52 10.36 -3.10 6.34
C ASP A 52 8.83 -3.24 6.34
N TYR A 53 8.31 -4.45 6.59
CA TYR A 53 6.88 -4.69 6.75
C TYR A 53 6.29 -3.95 7.97
N ALA A 54 6.98 -3.97 9.11
CA ALA A 54 6.53 -3.27 10.31
C ALA A 54 6.49 -1.75 10.08
N GLU A 55 7.52 -1.18 9.43
CA GLU A 55 7.57 0.25 9.10
C GLU A 55 6.43 0.66 8.15
N TRP A 56 6.18 -0.15 7.12
CA TRP A 56 5.08 0.07 6.19
C TRP A 56 3.72 -0.02 6.88
N HIS A 57 3.50 -1.06 7.70
CA HIS A 57 2.22 -1.30 8.36
C HIS A 57 1.88 -0.23 9.41
N MET A 58 2.86 0.18 10.19
CA MET A 58 2.67 1.18 11.25
C MET A 58 2.77 2.62 10.72
N GLU A 59 3.26 2.79 9.50
CA GLU A 59 3.66 4.08 8.92
C GLU A 59 4.60 4.85 9.87
N LYS A 60 5.56 4.10 10.44
CA LYS A 60 6.59 4.63 11.36
C LYS A 60 7.99 4.23 10.91
N SER A 61 8.95 5.14 11.07
CA SER A 61 10.37 4.81 11.00
C SER A 61 10.81 4.24 12.34
N LEU A 62 11.36 3.02 12.37
CA LEU A 62 11.82 2.41 13.60
C LEU A 62 13.21 2.91 13.96
N VAL A 63 14.14 2.83 13.01
CA VAL A 63 15.51 3.32 13.14
C VAL A 63 15.67 4.61 12.33
N LYS A 64 16.62 5.46 12.73
CA LYS A 64 16.90 6.76 12.11
C LYS A 64 17.14 6.63 10.61
N GLN A 65 16.37 7.36 9.83
CA GLN A 65 16.42 7.41 8.38
C GLN A 65 15.83 8.73 7.85
N THR A 66 16.10 9.05 6.59
CA THR A 66 15.64 10.31 5.98
C THR A 66 14.53 10.04 4.98
N TRP A 67 13.49 10.86 5.04
CA TRP A 67 12.35 10.83 4.13
C TRP A 67 12.17 12.17 3.43
N GLN A 68 11.54 12.14 2.26
CA GLN A 68 11.02 13.31 1.58
C GLN A 68 9.53 13.10 1.31
N VAL A 69 8.71 14.07 1.72
CA VAL A 69 7.34 14.21 1.22
C VAL A 69 7.27 15.35 0.20
N SER A 70 6.60 15.10 -0.90
CA SER A 70 6.42 16.03 -2.01
C SER A 70 4.93 16.22 -2.27
N TYR A 71 4.48 17.47 -2.32
CA TYR A 71 3.12 17.84 -2.70
C TYR A 71 3.17 18.61 -4.01
N GLU A 72 2.32 18.25 -4.97
CA GLU A 72 2.19 18.90 -6.27
C GLU A 72 0.72 19.30 -6.54
N ASP A 73 0.55 20.34 -7.37
CA ASP A 73 -0.71 20.97 -7.80
C ASP A 73 -1.47 21.75 -6.71
N TYR A 74 -1.76 21.10 -5.58
CA TYR A 74 -2.36 21.71 -4.40
C TYR A 74 -1.45 21.53 -3.19
N VAL A 75 -1.12 22.62 -2.51
CA VAL A 75 -0.25 22.59 -1.34
C VAL A 75 -1.05 23.09 -0.14
N PRO A 76 -1.42 22.21 0.81
CA PRO A 76 -2.12 22.63 2.01
C PRO A 76 -1.20 23.45 2.92
N ARG A 77 -1.80 24.28 3.78
CA ARG A 77 -1.06 25.05 4.79
C ARG A 77 -0.33 24.14 5.79
N ARG A 78 -0.91 22.99 6.10
CA ARG A 78 -0.33 21.94 6.95
C ARG A 78 -0.03 20.70 6.12
N ILE A 79 1.20 20.21 6.23
CA ILE A 79 1.64 18.95 5.62
C ILE A 79 1.98 17.98 6.74
N TYR A 80 1.23 16.89 6.82
CA TYR A 80 1.55 15.76 7.69
C TYR A 80 2.72 14.96 7.12
N LEU A 81 3.62 14.55 8.00
CA LEU A 81 4.83 13.83 7.66
C LEU A 81 4.59 12.34 7.97
N SER A 82 4.52 11.52 6.91
CA SER A 82 4.47 10.07 7.03
C SER A 82 5.73 9.51 7.69
N TYR A 83 5.69 8.27 8.16
CA TYR A 83 6.87 7.56 8.69
C TYR A 83 7.54 8.23 9.89
N GLY A 84 6.76 8.87 10.77
CA GLY A 84 7.29 9.38 12.06
C GLY A 84 7.78 8.26 13.01
N PRO A 85 8.24 8.56 14.22
CA PRO A 85 8.37 9.89 14.82
C PRO A 85 9.43 10.71 14.07
N VAL A 86 9.10 11.97 13.76
CA VAL A 86 10.01 12.88 13.06
C VAL A 86 10.88 13.58 14.09
N SER A 87 12.20 13.47 13.96
CA SER A 87 13.15 14.07 14.88
C SER A 87 13.47 15.52 14.50
N LYS A 88 13.65 15.79 13.20
CA LYS A 88 13.90 17.14 12.70
C LYS A 88 13.54 17.29 11.22
N ILE A 89 13.24 18.51 10.83
CA ILE A 89 13.14 18.90 9.42
C ILE A 89 14.53 19.29 8.92
N VAL A 90 14.97 18.65 7.84
CA VAL A 90 16.28 18.92 7.21
C VAL A 90 16.15 20.10 6.24
N LEU A 91 15.13 20.08 5.39
CA LEU A 91 14.94 21.09 4.37
C LEU A 91 13.47 21.16 3.93
N ALA A 92 12.92 22.37 3.84
CA ALA A 92 11.60 22.60 3.24
C ALA A 92 11.75 23.61 2.10
N THR A 93 11.33 23.23 0.90
CA THR A 93 11.46 24.06 -0.30
C THR A 93 10.18 24.11 -1.13
N ALA A 94 9.95 25.21 -1.83
CA ALA A 94 8.84 25.40 -2.75
C ALA A 94 9.32 25.81 -4.15
N MET A 95 8.56 25.40 -5.16
CA MET A 95 8.64 25.88 -6.53
C MET A 95 7.35 26.61 -6.88
N ILE A 96 7.43 27.87 -7.32
CA ILE A 96 6.27 28.72 -7.63
C ILE A 96 5.76 28.48 -9.05
N SER A 97 6.65 28.27 -10.01
CA SER A 97 6.32 27.95 -11.40
C SER A 97 7.27 26.89 -11.96
N LYS A 98 6.82 26.17 -13.00
CA LYS A 98 7.63 25.08 -13.60
C LYS A 98 8.93 25.66 -14.15
N GLY A 99 10.06 25.05 -13.76
CA GLY A 99 11.40 25.46 -14.19
C GLY A 99 12.04 26.57 -13.36
N GLN A 100 11.34 27.14 -12.37
CA GLN A 100 11.95 28.09 -11.44
C GLN A 100 12.75 27.37 -10.35
N GLU A 101 13.82 28.00 -9.87
CA GLU A 101 14.57 27.52 -8.71
C GLU A 101 13.70 27.38 -7.46
N LYS A 102 14.02 26.35 -6.68
CA LYS A 102 13.35 26.09 -5.41
C LYS A 102 13.79 27.11 -4.36
N ARG A 103 12.83 27.63 -3.60
CA ARG A 103 13.07 28.58 -2.50
C ARG A 103 12.86 27.90 -1.17
N THR A 104 13.72 28.20 -0.20
CA THR A 104 13.57 27.74 1.19
C THR A 104 12.33 28.37 1.83
N LEU A 105 11.58 27.55 2.55
CA LEU A 105 10.35 27.96 3.23
C LEU A 105 10.59 28.21 4.72
N LYS A 106 9.87 29.17 5.27
CA LYS A 106 9.70 29.31 6.73
C LYS A 106 8.51 28.46 7.17
N TYR A 107 8.70 27.66 8.20
CA TYR A 107 7.72 26.72 8.71
C TYR A 107 7.73 26.67 10.24
N TYR A 108 6.62 26.24 10.81
CA TYR A 108 6.52 25.75 12.17
C TYR A 108 6.44 24.21 12.10
N PHE A 109 7.26 23.52 12.88
CA PHE A 109 7.22 22.06 12.99
C PHE A 109 6.59 21.67 14.33
N SER A 110 5.53 20.86 14.28
CA SER A 110 4.96 20.21 15.46
C SER A 110 5.45 18.77 15.50
N ASP A 111 6.32 18.46 16.45
CA ASP A 111 6.83 17.13 16.74
C ASP A 111 5.73 16.18 17.24
N VAL A 112 4.87 16.66 18.14
CA VAL A 112 3.71 15.91 18.66
C VAL A 112 2.68 15.65 17.56
N GLY A 113 2.38 16.66 16.73
CA GLY A 113 1.42 16.55 15.65
C GLY A 113 1.95 15.83 14.41
N GLY A 114 3.27 15.70 14.26
CA GLY A 114 3.90 15.12 13.08
C GLY A 114 3.63 15.91 11.79
N TYR A 115 3.56 17.24 11.86
CA TYR A 115 3.28 18.07 10.70
C TYR A 115 4.14 19.34 10.65
N VAL A 116 4.34 19.85 9.44
CA VAL A 116 4.84 21.21 9.21
C VAL A 116 3.70 22.13 8.80
N GLU A 117 3.67 23.33 9.38
CA GLU A 117 2.74 24.39 9.01
C GLU A 117 3.51 25.57 8.41
N PHE A 118 3.06 26.03 7.24
CA PHE A 118 3.65 27.20 6.59
C PHE A 118 2.92 28.47 7.02
N PHE A 119 3.69 29.50 7.35
CA PHE A 119 3.14 30.78 7.85
C PHE A 119 2.35 31.55 6.78
N ASN A 120 2.68 31.38 5.50
CA ASN A 120 2.04 32.05 4.38
C ASN A 120 1.35 31.03 3.47
N TYR A 121 0.22 31.41 2.87
CA TYR A 121 -0.38 30.60 1.81
C TYR A 121 0.59 30.55 0.62
N LEU A 122 1.16 29.38 0.37
CA LEU A 122 2.14 29.20 -0.68
C LEU A 122 1.39 29.12 -2.02
N ASN A 123 1.55 30.12 -2.88
CA ASN A 123 1.22 30.02 -4.31
C ASN A 123 2.25 29.12 -5.03
N ALA A 124 2.62 28.00 -4.43
CA ALA A 124 3.59 27.04 -4.95
C ALA A 124 2.87 25.95 -5.74
N ILE A 125 3.46 25.55 -6.86
CA ILE A 125 3.00 24.37 -7.63
C ILE A 125 3.55 23.07 -7.03
N ARG A 126 4.67 23.15 -6.30
CA ARG A 126 5.29 22.00 -5.65
C ARG A 126 5.97 22.41 -4.35
N VAL A 127 5.83 21.59 -3.32
CA VAL A 127 6.59 21.69 -2.06
C VAL A 127 7.25 20.35 -1.77
N ASP A 128 8.54 20.40 -1.43
CA ASP A 128 9.30 19.23 -0.97
C ASP A 128 9.77 19.49 0.47
N VAL A 129 9.48 18.57 1.37
CA VAL A 129 9.94 18.58 2.76
C VAL A 129 10.77 17.33 3.01
N VAL A 130 12.05 17.53 3.33
CA VAL A 130 13.01 16.50 3.71
C VAL A 130 13.15 16.51 5.23
N TYR A 131 13.04 15.36 5.86
CA TYR A 131 13.03 15.22 7.31
C TYR A 131 13.69 13.91 7.74
N GLU A 132 14.25 13.92 8.95
CA GLU A 132 14.76 12.73 9.63
C GLU A 132 13.67 12.17 10.54
N ALA A 133 13.50 10.86 10.50
CA ALA A 133 12.53 10.16 11.33
C ALA A 133 13.12 8.84 11.86
N GLY A 134 12.63 8.39 13.00
CA GLY A 134 13.11 7.22 13.72
C GLY A 134 13.00 7.41 15.22
N TYR A 135 12.85 6.31 15.95
CA TYR A 135 12.90 6.36 17.40
C TYR A 135 14.36 6.58 17.86
N ASP A 136 14.55 7.30 18.95
CA ASP A 136 15.84 7.30 19.65
C ASP A 136 16.09 5.94 20.30
N ASN A 137 15.05 5.35 20.89
CA ASN A 137 15.03 3.98 21.38
C ASN A 137 13.77 3.29 20.87
N VAL A 138 13.93 2.25 20.06
CA VAL A 138 12.79 1.48 19.53
C VAL A 138 12.05 0.83 20.70
N PRO A 139 10.73 1.06 20.86
CA PRO A 139 9.93 0.44 21.91
C PRO A 139 10.08 -1.09 21.93
N GLU A 140 10.27 -1.66 23.11
CA GLU A 140 10.53 -3.09 23.31
C GLU A 140 9.39 -3.98 22.75
N GLN A 141 8.15 -3.50 22.77
CA GLN A 141 7.01 -4.21 22.20
C GLN A 141 7.11 -4.35 20.68
N ILE A 142 7.67 -3.34 20.00
CA ILE A 142 7.90 -3.39 18.55
C ILE A 142 9.03 -4.37 18.25
N LYS A 143 10.14 -4.31 19.01
CA LYS A 143 11.24 -5.28 18.88
C LYS A 143 10.72 -6.71 19.04
N LEU A 144 9.97 -6.98 20.10
CA LEU A 144 9.36 -8.29 20.33
C LEU A 144 8.40 -8.71 19.20
N GLY A 145 7.64 -7.77 18.65
CA GLY A 145 6.78 -8.00 17.48
C GLY A 145 7.58 -8.46 16.25
N ILE A 146 8.70 -7.79 15.97
CA ILE A 146 9.63 -8.15 14.89
C ILE A 146 10.24 -9.53 15.16
N MET A 147 10.70 -9.79 16.38
CA MET A 147 11.27 -11.10 16.75
C MET A 147 10.26 -12.24 16.55
N ARG A 148 9.00 -12.03 16.91
CA ARG A 148 7.92 -13.00 16.66
C ARG A 148 7.65 -13.19 15.16
N HIS A 149 7.62 -12.11 14.39
CA HIS A 149 7.41 -12.16 12.94
C HIS A 149 8.53 -12.96 12.27
N VAL A 150 9.79 -12.63 12.56
CA VAL A 150 10.96 -13.37 12.06
C VAL A 150 10.89 -14.84 12.48
N SER A 151 10.51 -15.13 13.73
CA SER A 151 10.36 -16.51 14.18
C SER A 151 9.29 -17.29 13.42
N ALA A 152 8.17 -16.65 13.07
CA ALA A 152 7.13 -17.29 12.27
C ALA A 152 7.63 -17.60 10.86
N LEU A 153 8.26 -16.62 10.20
CA LEU A 153 8.82 -16.80 8.85
C LEU A 153 9.91 -17.87 8.81
N TYR A 154 10.77 -17.91 9.83
CA TYR A 154 11.85 -18.89 9.91
C TYR A 154 11.33 -20.31 10.13
N LYS A 155 10.35 -20.51 11.03
CA LYS A 155 9.74 -21.82 11.29
C LYS A 155 8.93 -22.34 10.12
N ASN A 156 8.30 -21.44 9.36
CA ASN A 156 7.46 -21.77 8.23
C ASN A 156 8.21 -21.70 6.88
N ARG A 157 9.54 -21.80 6.90
CA ARG A 157 10.39 -21.69 5.69
C ARG A 157 10.25 -22.86 4.71
N GLU A 158 9.82 -24.03 5.22
CA GLU A 158 9.59 -25.27 4.47
C GLU A 158 8.10 -25.57 4.28
N SER A 159 7.22 -24.77 4.89
CA SER A 159 5.80 -24.82 4.59
C SER A 159 5.62 -24.54 3.11
N GLU A 160 4.78 -25.31 2.43
CA GLU A 160 4.18 -24.85 1.17
C GLU A 160 3.51 -23.52 1.50
N VAL A 161 4.18 -22.41 1.17
CA VAL A 161 3.65 -21.08 1.41
C VAL A 161 2.47 -20.98 0.46
N THR A 162 1.29 -21.32 0.94
CA THR A 162 0.04 -20.91 0.32
C THR A 162 -0.09 -19.43 0.65
N ILE A 163 0.72 -18.64 -0.05
CA ILE A 163 0.78 -17.18 0.07
C ILE A 163 -0.68 -16.67 0.00
N PRO A 164 -1.11 -15.68 0.78
CA PRO A 164 -2.38 -15.02 0.49
C PRO A 164 -2.32 -14.45 -0.93
N TYR A 165 -2.94 -15.16 -1.88
CA TYR A 165 -2.99 -14.79 -3.28
C TYR A 165 -4.43 -14.56 -3.69
N LEU A 166 -4.60 -13.61 -4.61
CA LEU A 166 -5.87 -13.36 -5.28
C LEU A 166 -5.85 -14.15 -6.59
N ARG A 167 -6.81 -15.05 -6.77
CA ARG A 167 -6.99 -15.76 -8.03
C ARG A 167 -8.24 -15.26 -8.72
N LEU A 168 -8.06 -14.48 -9.79
CA LEU A 168 -9.14 -14.08 -10.67
C LEU A 168 -9.26 -15.07 -11.84
N ARG A 169 -10.47 -15.59 -12.08
CA ARG A 169 -10.77 -16.48 -13.20
C ARG A 169 -12.01 -15.99 -13.94
N VAL A 170 -11.97 -16.06 -15.27
CA VAL A 170 -13.18 -15.98 -16.10
C VAL A 170 -13.86 -17.32 -16.01
N VAL A 171 -15.05 -17.36 -15.42
CA VAL A 171 -15.86 -18.59 -15.27
C VAL A 171 -16.55 -18.92 -16.58
N ASN A 172 -17.13 -17.90 -17.23
CA ASN A 172 -17.81 -18.03 -18.51
C ASN A 172 -17.91 -16.64 -19.17
N TYR A 173 -18.04 -16.58 -20.49
CA TYR A 173 -18.42 -15.37 -21.19
C TYR A 173 -19.37 -15.70 -22.34
N ASN A 174 -20.38 -14.85 -22.53
CA ASN A 174 -21.34 -14.94 -23.62
C ASN A 174 -21.31 -13.66 -24.43
N ASN A 175 -21.21 -13.80 -25.75
CA ASN A 175 -21.43 -12.70 -26.68
C ASN A 175 -22.94 -12.51 -26.87
N LEU A 176 -23.43 -11.32 -26.54
CA LEU A 176 -24.79 -10.89 -26.73
C LEU A 176 -24.87 -10.15 -28.06
N HIS A 177 -25.48 -10.78 -29.05
CA HIS A 177 -25.92 -10.09 -30.26
C HIS A 177 -27.19 -9.31 -29.92
N MET A 178 -27.04 -8.02 -29.63
CA MET A 178 -28.19 -7.12 -29.65
C MET A 178 -28.32 -6.51 -31.04
N LEU A 179 -29.56 -6.30 -31.50
CA LEU A 179 -29.91 -5.85 -32.86
C LEU A 179 -29.20 -4.56 -33.32
N SER A 180 -28.57 -3.81 -32.41
CA SER A 180 -27.92 -2.53 -32.71
C SER A 180 -26.52 -2.34 -32.14
N ASN A 181 -25.96 -3.26 -31.32
CA ASN A 181 -24.60 -3.15 -30.73
C ASN A 181 -24.10 -4.52 -30.25
N PHE A 182 -22.78 -4.75 -30.31
CA PHE A 182 -22.13 -5.91 -29.70
C PHE A 182 -21.96 -5.70 -28.20
N ALA A 183 -22.31 -6.68 -27.38
CA ALA A 183 -21.97 -6.68 -25.96
C ALA A 183 -21.47 -8.06 -25.53
N THR A 184 -20.49 -8.12 -24.63
CA THR A 184 -20.02 -9.37 -24.03
C THR A 184 -20.35 -9.34 -22.54
N LYS A 185 -21.06 -10.36 -22.06
CA LYS A 185 -21.26 -10.59 -20.63
C LYS A 185 -20.26 -11.64 -20.17
N ALA A 186 -19.29 -11.25 -19.35
CA ALA A 186 -18.31 -12.15 -18.76
C ALA A 186 -18.57 -12.32 -17.26
N ARG A 187 -18.62 -13.56 -16.79
CA ARG A 187 -18.69 -13.91 -15.37
C ARG A 187 -17.29 -14.16 -14.84
N PHE A 188 -16.95 -13.50 -13.75
CA PHE A 188 -15.68 -13.66 -13.05
C PHE A 188 -15.90 -14.29 -11.68
N SER A 189 -14.89 -15.02 -11.23
CA SER A 189 -14.77 -15.52 -9.86
C SER A 189 -13.41 -15.13 -9.31
N CYS A 190 -13.42 -14.53 -8.12
CA CYS A 190 -12.25 -14.12 -7.39
C CYS A 190 -12.15 -14.90 -6.08
N ASP A 191 -11.15 -15.77 -5.99
CA ASP A 191 -10.82 -16.48 -4.76
C ASP A 191 -9.82 -15.67 -3.94
N ILE A 192 -10.12 -15.54 -2.65
CA ILE A 192 -9.36 -14.77 -1.66
C ILE A 192 -8.92 -15.72 -0.57
N TYR A 193 -7.62 -15.81 -0.35
CA TYR A 193 -7.02 -16.58 0.74
C TYR A 193 -6.33 -15.63 1.73
N ALA A 194 -6.63 -15.73 3.03
CA ALA A 194 -6.06 -14.87 4.06
C ALA A 194 -5.93 -15.57 5.42
N HIS A 195 -4.90 -15.24 6.20
CA HIS A 195 -4.71 -15.81 7.54
C HIS A 195 -5.54 -15.12 8.64
N HIS A 196 -5.94 -13.87 8.42
CA HIS A 196 -6.70 -13.08 9.38
C HIS A 196 -8.01 -12.59 8.79
N ILE A 197 -9.07 -12.69 9.58
CA ILE A 197 -10.42 -12.26 9.19
C ILE A 197 -10.48 -10.75 8.89
N GLY A 198 -9.69 -9.93 9.60
CA GLY A 198 -9.58 -8.50 9.34
C GLY A 198 -8.98 -8.19 7.96
N SER A 199 -7.92 -8.90 7.58
CA SER A 199 -7.30 -8.79 6.25
C SER A 199 -8.26 -9.21 5.16
N MET A 200 -9.02 -10.29 5.37
CA MET A 200 -10.06 -10.73 4.45
C MET A 200 -11.13 -9.66 4.23
N PHE A 201 -11.67 -9.06 5.30
CA PHE A 201 -12.65 -7.98 5.18
C PHE A 201 -12.08 -6.74 4.48
N ALA A 202 -10.83 -6.37 4.76
CA ALA A 202 -10.18 -5.25 4.09
C ALA A 202 -10.03 -5.49 2.58
N ILE A 203 -9.62 -6.69 2.17
CA ILE A 203 -9.48 -7.11 0.77
C ILE A 203 -10.85 -7.10 0.08
N ILE A 204 -11.87 -7.71 0.68
CA ILE A 204 -13.25 -7.73 0.14
C ILE A 204 -13.76 -6.30 -0.03
N ARG A 205 -13.56 -5.42 0.96
CA ARG A 205 -13.98 -4.02 0.89
C ARG A 205 -13.29 -3.29 -0.25
N HIS A 206 -11.98 -3.51 -0.42
CA HIS A 206 -11.21 -2.88 -1.49
C HIS A 206 -11.65 -3.34 -2.87
N ILE A 207 -11.85 -4.65 -3.07
CA ILE A 207 -12.37 -5.21 -4.32
C ILE A 207 -13.75 -4.63 -4.64
N ASN A 208 -14.65 -4.56 -3.66
CA ASN A 208 -15.98 -3.97 -3.86
C ASN A 208 -15.91 -2.48 -4.24
N LEU A 209 -14.96 -1.71 -3.69
CA LEU A 209 -14.75 -0.32 -4.09
C LEU A 209 -14.23 -0.21 -5.54
N ILE A 210 -13.30 -1.07 -5.93
CA ILE A 210 -12.79 -1.12 -7.32
C ILE A 210 -13.92 -1.50 -8.27
N LEU A 211 -14.68 -2.56 -7.98
CA LEU A 211 -15.80 -3.00 -8.82
C LEU A 211 -16.84 -1.89 -9.01
N LYS A 212 -17.14 -1.10 -7.96
CA LYS A 212 -18.03 0.07 -8.06
C LYS A 212 -17.46 1.20 -8.92
N SER A 213 -16.14 1.27 -9.10
CA SER A 213 -15.48 2.30 -9.90
C SER A 213 -15.38 1.98 -11.39
N ILE A 214 -15.66 0.73 -11.80
CA ILE A 214 -15.63 0.32 -13.21
C ILE A 214 -16.92 0.81 -13.87
N GLU A 215 -16.79 1.76 -14.80
CA GLU A 215 -17.90 2.26 -15.61
C GLU A 215 -18.54 1.12 -16.42
N GLY A 216 -19.85 0.90 -16.26
CA GLY A 216 -20.61 -0.10 -17.02
C GLY A 216 -21.23 -1.25 -16.20
N LEU A 217 -20.92 -1.39 -14.91
CA LEU A 217 -21.65 -2.30 -14.03
C LEU A 217 -22.99 -1.67 -13.62
N SER A 218 -24.11 -2.24 -14.09
CA SER A 218 -25.42 -1.97 -13.49
C SER A 218 -25.46 -2.58 -12.07
N ASN A 219 -26.21 -1.97 -11.16
CA ASN A 219 -26.37 -2.46 -9.77
C ASN A 219 -26.94 -3.91 -9.70
N GLU A 220 -27.42 -4.47 -10.81
CA GLU A 220 -27.91 -5.86 -10.95
C GLU A 220 -26.79 -6.90 -11.21
N ALA A 221 -25.55 -6.48 -11.44
CA ALA A 221 -24.43 -7.35 -11.82
C ALA A 221 -23.63 -7.94 -10.63
N ILE A 222 -23.98 -7.56 -9.40
CA ILE A 222 -23.39 -8.10 -8.16
C ILE A 222 -24.36 -9.13 -7.60
N LEU A 223 -24.27 -10.36 -8.11
CA LEU A 223 -25.07 -11.49 -7.60
C LEU A 223 -24.26 -12.27 -6.55
N GLU A 224 -24.69 -12.13 -5.30
CA GLU A 224 -24.44 -13.00 -4.15
C GLU A 224 -22.98 -13.25 -3.74
N SER A 225 -22.58 -12.54 -2.67
CA SER A 225 -21.44 -12.86 -1.82
C SER A 225 -21.74 -14.09 -0.96
N ASN A 226 -21.71 -15.28 -1.57
CA ASN A 226 -21.64 -16.52 -0.79
C ASN A 226 -20.23 -16.68 -0.24
N CYS A 227 -19.97 -16.00 0.87
CA CYS A 227 -18.77 -16.20 1.67
C CYS A 227 -18.90 -17.56 2.36
N ALA A 228 -18.57 -18.64 1.64
CA ALA A 228 -18.36 -19.94 2.23
C ALA A 228 -16.98 -19.92 2.90
N MET A 229 -16.96 -19.67 4.21
CA MET A 229 -15.72 -19.72 4.99
C MET A 229 -15.40 -21.19 5.29
N SER A 230 -14.46 -21.77 4.56
CA SER A 230 -13.82 -23.03 4.95
C SER A 230 -12.47 -22.72 5.56
N GLN A 231 -12.24 -23.16 6.80
CA GLN A 231 -10.91 -23.16 7.41
C GLN A 231 -10.23 -24.49 7.04
N HIS A 232 -9.26 -24.43 6.14
CA HIS A 232 -8.28 -25.49 5.95
C HIS A 232 -6.92 -24.93 6.39
N ASP A 233 -6.25 -25.61 7.32
CA ASP A 233 -4.87 -25.34 7.72
C ASP A 233 -4.58 -23.85 8.01
N GLU A 234 -5.43 -23.22 8.83
CA GLU A 234 -5.27 -21.82 9.29
C GLU A 234 -5.44 -20.73 8.21
N ILE A 235 -5.95 -21.07 7.02
CA ILE A 235 -6.24 -20.13 5.94
C ILE A 235 -7.75 -19.97 5.78
N LEU A 236 -8.22 -18.72 5.81
CA LEU A 236 -9.57 -18.36 5.44
C LEU A 236 -9.66 -18.27 3.92
N HIS A 237 -10.64 -18.94 3.32
CA HIS A 237 -11.00 -18.81 1.91
C HIS A 237 -12.35 -18.10 1.75
N SER A 238 -12.43 -17.19 0.79
CA SER A 238 -13.68 -16.53 0.38
C SER A 238 -13.70 -16.40 -1.14
N THR A 239 -14.86 -16.58 -1.75
CA THR A 239 -15.04 -16.41 -3.20
C THR A 239 -16.02 -15.27 -3.47
N ILE A 240 -15.65 -14.34 -4.36
CA ILE A 240 -16.54 -13.29 -4.87
C ILE A 240 -16.83 -13.58 -6.33
N ASN A 241 -18.12 -13.70 -6.69
CA ASN A 241 -18.55 -13.81 -8.07
C ASN A 241 -19.17 -12.49 -8.52
N PHE A 242 -18.86 -12.07 -9.74
CA PHE A 242 -19.44 -10.87 -10.34
C PHE A 242 -19.51 -10.99 -11.86
N ASP A 243 -20.50 -10.35 -12.46
CA ASP A 243 -20.64 -10.27 -13.92
C ASP A 243 -20.17 -8.88 -14.41
N ILE A 244 -19.39 -8.83 -15.48
CA ILE A 244 -19.06 -7.59 -16.20
C ILE A 244 -19.76 -7.61 -17.56
N LEU A 245 -20.47 -6.53 -17.88
CA LEU A 245 -21.02 -6.28 -19.20
C LEU A 245 -20.13 -5.29 -19.94
N ILE A 246 -19.46 -5.76 -20.98
CA ILE A 246 -18.65 -4.93 -21.88
C ILE A 246 -19.52 -4.58 -23.08
N LYS A 247 -19.84 -3.30 -23.28
CA LYS A 247 -20.53 -2.83 -24.50
C LYS A 247 -19.48 -2.38 -25.52
N GLY A 248 -19.60 -2.82 -26.77
CA GLY A 248 -18.84 -2.28 -27.89
C GLY A 248 -19.21 -0.82 -28.13
N GLY A 249 -18.26 -0.03 -28.63
CA GLY A 249 -18.51 1.38 -28.97
C GLY A 249 -19.46 1.49 -30.16
N ASP A 250 -20.25 2.56 -30.22
CA ASP A 250 -21.29 2.79 -31.25
C ASP A 250 -20.76 2.84 -32.71
N ASN A 251 -19.44 2.74 -32.92
CA ASN A 251 -18.77 2.83 -34.23
C ASN A 251 -18.18 1.50 -34.75
N GLU A 252 -18.33 0.37 -34.05
CA GLU A 252 -17.87 -0.92 -34.57
C GLU A 252 -18.93 -1.56 -35.49
N GLN A 253 -19.06 -1.02 -36.71
CA GLN A 253 -19.73 -1.74 -37.79
C GLN A 253 -18.83 -2.90 -38.23
N ILE A 254 -19.22 -4.13 -37.88
CA ILE A 254 -18.66 -5.32 -38.49
C ILE A 254 -19.19 -5.40 -39.93
N THR A 255 -18.38 -5.01 -40.92
CA THR A 255 -18.63 -5.43 -42.30
C THR A 255 -18.48 -6.94 -42.36
N ALA A 256 -19.61 -7.66 -42.44
CA ALA A 256 -19.64 -9.04 -42.87
C ALA A 256 -19.15 -9.07 -44.33
N LYS A 257 -17.86 -9.36 -44.54
CA LYS A 257 -17.42 -9.95 -45.81
C LYS A 257 -17.52 -11.46 -45.63
N ASN A 258 -18.45 -12.04 -46.37
CA ASN A 258 -18.61 -13.47 -46.62
C ASN A 258 -17.29 -14.13 -47.02
#